data_AF-A0A7C4QW03-F1
#
_entry.id   AF-A0A7C4QW03-F1
#
_cell.length_a   1.000
_cell.length_b   1.000
_cell.length_c   1.000
_cell.angle_alpha   90.00
_cell.angle_beta   90.00
_cell.angle_gamma   90.00
#
_symmetry.space_group_name_H-M   'P 1'
#
loop_
_entity.id
_entity.type
_entity.pdbx_description
1 polymer ?
#
loop_
_entity_poly.entity_id
_entity_poly.type
_entity_poly.pdbx_seq_one_letter_code
_entity_poly.pdbx_strand_id
1 'polypeptide(L)'
;MEEKRPAPDGGKSTEPPAPIPARILNEFVYCPRLAYLMWVQAEFAHNADTVEGALAHRRVDSPSGSLPEDAEAAETIHARSVDLSSERLGVTAKIDLIEGAAGEVHPVDYKKSKRPHVAAGAYDPERVQLCAQGLLLRDHGFRCDFGFLYFAGSRERVKVEFDEELIELTLKSIAGLKATAASDVPPPPLVDSPKCIRCSLIGICLPDEVGFINRVSREVRPIFARCDEALPLYVQSPGSYLKKDGERLVIEENREVIAEARFLDVSQVVLFGHAGISTPAVQECFRREIPVTYLSHGGWFIGHTVGTGHRNVMTRTLQYQASFDAQKCLKLSRKLVAGKIHNCRTLIRRNWKATNDAEEGRAPADLLQALRSDIRQATRAASIEALLGVEGSAARRYFGGFLGMIASGSRQEAGGFDFESRNRRPPKDPLNAMLSFAYAMLTREWTVTLSAVGLDPYRGFFHQPRHGRPALSLDMMEPFRPLVADSAVLMAINNGEVKREDFVFTAAGCNLKPSGRKRFIAAFERRLAQEVTHPIFKYRVSYRRLFEIQARLLIRYLAGEIPRYPIFLTR
;
A
#
# COMPACT_ATOMS: atom_id res chain seq x y z
N MET A 1 -27.63 -26.42 -38.55
CA MET A 1 -28.55 -25.38 -38.09
C MET A 1 -28.23 -25.19 -36.62
N GLU A 2 -27.19 -24.41 -36.34
CA GLU A 2 -26.54 -24.33 -35.04
C GLU A 2 -26.94 -22.99 -34.42
N GLU A 3 -27.77 -23.06 -33.38
CA GLU A 3 -28.37 -21.93 -32.69
C GLU A 3 -27.27 -21.12 -31.99
N LYS A 4 -27.02 -19.91 -32.49
CA LYS A 4 -26.16 -18.91 -31.83
C LYS A 4 -26.75 -18.59 -30.45
N ARG A 5 -26.07 -19.03 -29.38
CA ARG A 5 -26.32 -18.48 -28.04
C ARG A 5 -25.96 -16.99 -28.04
N PRO A 6 -26.85 -16.09 -27.53
CA PRO A 6 -26.51 -14.69 -27.38
C PRO A 6 -25.41 -14.51 -26.32
N ALA A 7 -24.55 -13.51 -26.54
CA ALA A 7 -23.55 -13.11 -25.56
C ALA A 7 -24.23 -12.68 -24.25
N PRO A 8 -23.62 -12.92 -23.08
CA PRO A 8 -24.14 -12.40 -21.82
C PRO A 8 -24.14 -10.88 -21.88
N ASP A 9 -25.33 -10.30 -21.80
CA ASP A 9 -25.53 -8.87 -21.67
C ASP A 9 -24.77 -8.39 -20.41
N GLY A 10 -23.94 -7.36 -20.57
CA GLY A 10 -23.13 -6.78 -19.51
C GLY A 10 -24.01 -5.97 -18.56
N GLY A 11 -24.92 -6.65 -17.89
CA GLY A 11 -25.99 -6.09 -17.07
C GLY A 11 -25.43 -5.11 -16.04
N LYS A 12 -25.62 -3.82 -16.31
CA LYS A 12 -25.64 -2.80 -15.26
C LYS A 12 -26.76 -3.18 -14.31
N SER A 13 -26.46 -3.28 -13.02
CA SER A 13 -27.43 -3.60 -11.97
C SER A 13 -28.67 -2.71 -12.10
N THR A 14 -29.85 -3.31 -12.05
CA THR A 14 -31.15 -2.62 -12.06
C THR A 14 -31.52 -2.03 -10.69
N GLU A 15 -30.69 -2.21 -9.67
CA GLU A 15 -30.88 -1.59 -8.35
C GLU A 15 -30.48 -0.10 -8.40
N PRO A 16 -31.28 0.79 -7.78
CA PRO A 16 -30.89 2.18 -7.66
C PRO A 16 -29.55 2.28 -6.91
N PRO A 17 -28.62 3.15 -7.36
CA PRO A 17 -27.33 3.28 -6.71
C PRO A 17 -27.49 3.65 -5.23
N ALA A 18 -26.70 3.00 -4.37
CA ALA A 18 -26.74 3.25 -2.93
C ALA A 18 -26.61 4.76 -2.63
N PRO A 19 -27.38 5.28 -1.65
CA PRO A 19 -27.36 6.69 -1.32
C PRO A 19 -25.96 7.11 -0.86
N ILE A 20 -25.52 8.27 -1.32
CA ILE A 20 -24.18 8.78 -1.06
C ILE A 20 -24.14 9.38 0.35
N PRO A 21 -23.16 9.03 1.21
CA PRO A 21 -23.02 9.68 2.50
C PRO A 21 -22.66 11.17 2.35
N ALA A 22 -23.35 12.06 3.06
CA ALA A 22 -23.10 13.51 3.02
C ALA A 22 -21.64 13.87 3.36
N ARG A 23 -20.98 13.07 4.20
CA ARG A 23 -19.54 13.18 4.46
C ARG A 23 -18.68 13.07 3.19
N ILE A 24 -19.04 12.21 2.24
CA ILE A 24 -18.29 12.07 0.97
C ILE A 24 -18.49 13.29 0.07
N LEU A 25 -19.61 14.02 0.18
CA LEU A 25 -19.79 15.30 -0.53
C LEU A 25 -18.76 16.34 -0.08
N ASN A 26 -18.45 16.39 1.23
CA ASN A 26 -17.36 17.22 1.75
C ASN A 26 -16.05 16.91 1.01
N GLU A 27 -15.68 15.63 0.97
CA GLU A 27 -14.45 15.18 0.30
C GLU A 27 -14.47 15.47 -1.20
N PHE A 28 -15.64 15.42 -1.86
CA PHE A 28 -15.78 15.68 -3.29
C PHE A 28 -15.55 17.15 -3.62
N VAL A 29 -16.16 18.05 -2.85
CA VAL A 29 -15.95 19.51 -2.98
C VAL A 29 -14.50 19.87 -2.63
N TYR A 30 -13.89 19.17 -1.68
CA TYR A 30 -12.48 19.34 -1.37
C TYR A 30 -11.59 18.93 -2.55
N CYS A 31 -11.79 17.71 -3.06
CA CYS A 31 -11.08 17.12 -4.19
C CYS A 31 -11.89 15.95 -4.79
N PRO A 32 -12.38 16.03 -6.04
CA PRO A 32 -13.16 14.96 -6.66
C PRO A 32 -12.46 13.60 -6.67
N ARG A 33 -11.14 13.60 -6.84
CA ARG A 33 -10.34 12.38 -6.79
C ARG A 33 -10.27 11.78 -5.39
N LEU A 34 -10.21 12.59 -4.34
CA LEU A 34 -10.22 12.11 -2.95
C LEU A 34 -11.51 11.36 -2.67
N ALA A 35 -12.66 11.96 -3.01
CA ALA A 35 -13.95 11.30 -2.89
C ALA A 35 -14.03 10.01 -3.70
N TYR A 36 -13.52 9.99 -4.94
CA TYR A 36 -13.49 8.77 -5.75
C TYR A 36 -12.67 7.65 -5.08
N LEU A 37 -11.47 7.97 -4.58
CA LEU A 37 -10.63 6.99 -3.89
C LEU A 37 -11.32 6.45 -2.63
N MET A 38 -11.93 7.32 -1.83
CA MET A 38 -12.59 6.92 -0.57
C MET A 38 -13.89 6.16 -0.79
N TRP A 39 -14.73 6.61 -1.72
CA TRP A 39 -16.07 6.07 -1.90
C TRP A 39 -16.12 4.92 -2.91
N VAL A 40 -15.52 5.11 -4.08
CA VAL A 40 -15.57 4.13 -5.16
C VAL A 40 -14.51 3.05 -4.95
N GLN A 41 -13.30 3.44 -4.55
CA GLN A 41 -12.19 2.50 -4.35
C GLN A 41 -12.04 2.01 -2.89
N ALA A 42 -12.86 2.52 -1.97
CA ALA A 42 -12.80 2.21 -0.53
C ALA A 42 -11.38 2.34 0.05
N GLU A 43 -10.59 3.30 -0.45
CA GLU A 43 -9.25 3.61 0.04
C GLU A 43 -9.33 4.53 1.25
N PHE A 44 -8.72 4.10 2.35
CA PHE A 44 -8.62 4.89 3.56
C PHE A 44 -7.18 4.89 4.05
N ALA A 45 -6.72 6.07 4.46
CA ALA A 45 -5.48 6.22 5.20
C ALA A 45 -5.70 7.23 6.30
N HIS A 46 -5.11 6.97 7.45
CA HIS A 46 -5.18 7.88 8.58
C HIS A 46 -3.98 8.84 8.57
N ASN A 47 -4.26 10.15 8.69
CA ASN A 47 -3.28 11.15 9.11
C ASN A 47 -3.59 11.62 10.55
N ALA A 48 -2.69 12.41 11.15
CA ALA A 48 -2.89 12.94 12.51
C ALA A 48 -4.25 13.63 12.70
N ASP A 49 -4.71 14.35 11.67
CA ASP A 49 -5.99 15.05 11.69
C ASP A 49 -7.18 14.08 11.78
N THR A 50 -7.17 13.01 10.99
CA THR A 50 -8.24 11.98 10.95
C THR A 50 -8.27 11.10 12.21
N VAL A 51 -7.12 10.75 12.80
CA VAL A 51 -7.07 9.93 14.04
C VAL A 51 -7.67 10.70 15.21
N GLU A 52 -7.24 11.95 15.40
CA GLU A 52 -7.79 12.81 16.44
C GLU A 52 -9.28 13.13 16.20
N GLY A 53 -9.71 13.24 14.93
CA GLY A 53 -11.12 13.39 14.57
C GLY A 53 -11.96 12.18 15.02
N ALA A 54 -11.48 10.97 14.80
CA ALA A 54 -12.17 9.75 15.24
C ALA A 54 -12.29 9.66 16.77
N LEU A 55 -11.27 10.11 17.51
CA LEU A 55 -11.30 10.16 18.98
C LEU A 55 -12.28 11.21 19.52
N ALA A 56 -12.43 12.35 18.83
CA ALA A 56 -13.40 13.39 19.20
C ALA A 56 -14.85 12.92 18.95
N HIS A 57 -15.13 12.28 17.80
CA HIS A 57 -16.46 11.73 17.50
C HIS A 57 -16.91 10.66 18.50
N ARG A 58 -16.00 9.79 18.98
CA ARG A 58 -16.35 8.78 20.01
C ARG A 58 -16.96 9.35 21.29
N ARG A 59 -16.69 10.63 21.62
CA ARG A 59 -17.29 11.30 22.79
C ARG A 59 -18.69 11.82 22.52
N VAL A 60 -19.05 12.05 21.25
CA VAL A 60 -20.32 12.62 20.78
C VAL A 60 -21.28 11.53 20.28
N ASP A 61 -20.75 10.37 19.86
CA ASP A 61 -21.49 9.27 19.20
C ASP A 61 -22.50 8.51 20.07
N SER A 62 -22.61 8.76 21.38
CA SER A 62 -23.59 8.09 22.24
C SER A 62 -25.02 8.49 21.84
N PRO A 63 -25.85 7.57 21.30
CA PRO A 63 -27.20 7.89 20.85
C PRO A 63 -28.06 8.37 22.02
N SER A 64 -28.80 9.45 21.84
CA SER A 64 -29.78 9.95 22.81
C SER A 64 -30.86 10.78 22.12
N GLY A 65 -32.13 10.46 22.40
CA GLY A 65 -33.30 11.08 21.75
C GLY A 65 -33.61 10.49 20.38
N SER A 66 -34.88 10.51 19.97
CA SER A 66 -35.36 10.15 18.63
C SER A 66 -36.06 11.36 18.01
N LEU A 67 -36.04 11.48 16.68
CA LEU A 67 -36.91 12.44 16.01
C LEU A 67 -38.37 12.00 16.20
N PRO A 68 -39.30 12.94 16.44
CA PRO A 68 -40.72 12.62 16.52
C PRO A 68 -41.24 12.19 15.13
N GLU A 69 -42.19 11.25 15.10
CA GLU A 69 -42.87 10.85 13.86
C GLU A 69 -43.74 11.98 13.29
N ASP A 70 -44.23 12.86 14.17
CA ASP A 70 -45.00 14.05 13.82
C ASP A 70 -44.22 15.33 14.18
N ALA A 71 -43.81 16.08 13.15
CA ALA A 71 -42.92 17.23 13.29
C ALA A 71 -43.54 18.38 14.11
N GLU A 72 -44.88 18.48 14.15
CA GLU A 72 -45.61 19.55 14.85
C GLU A 72 -45.85 19.26 16.34
N ALA A 73 -45.62 18.02 16.80
CA ALA A 73 -45.99 17.57 18.15
C ALA A 73 -44.93 17.85 19.25
N ALA A 74 -43.72 18.31 18.91
CA ALA A 74 -42.61 18.45 19.85
C ALA A 74 -42.25 19.91 20.18
N GLU A 75 -42.33 20.28 21.46
CA GLU A 75 -41.97 21.61 21.98
C GLU A 75 -40.45 21.91 21.93
N THR A 76 -39.61 20.87 22.04
CA THR A 76 -38.14 20.97 21.86
C THR A 76 -37.60 19.67 21.28
N ILE A 77 -36.75 19.77 20.26
CA ILE A 77 -36.09 18.64 19.59
C ILE A 77 -34.58 18.76 19.82
N HIS A 78 -34.05 17.81 20.60
CA HIS A 78 -32.60 17.60 20.79
C HIS A 78 -32.29 16.12 20.55
N ALA A 79 -31.99 15.77 19.30
CA ALA A 79 -31.67 14.41 18.91
C ALA A 79 -30.20 14.32 18.50
N ARG A 80 -29.50 13.29 19.01
CA ARG A 80 -28.08 13.04 18.66
C ARG A 80 -27.96 11.80 17.79
N SER A 81 -27.01 11.82 16.87
CA SER A 81 -26.60 10.61 16.13
C SER A 81 -27.75 10.04 15.28
N VAL A 82 -28.46 10.92 14.55
CA VAL A 82 -29.66 10.55 13.76
C VAL A 82 -29.27 10.18 12.34
N ASP A 83 -29.65 8.99 11.88
CA ASP A 83 -29.47 8.55 10.50
C ASP A 83 -30.70 8.92 9.66
N LEU A 84 -30.48 9.69 8.58
CA LEU A 84 -31.51 10.05 7.60
C LEU A 84 -31.04 9.67 6.19
N SER A 85 -31.99 9.32 5.31
CA SER A 85 -31.72 9.03 3.90
C SER A 85 -32.85 9.52 3.01
N SER A 86 -32.50 10.05 1.84
CA SER A 86 -33.45 10.48 0.82
C SER A 86 -33.17 9.75 -0.48
N GLU A 87 -34.15 9.03 -1.02
CA GLU A 87 -34.08 8.42 -2.35
C GLU A 87 -34.06 9.50 -3.45
N ARG A 88 -34.89 10.55 -3.28
CA ARG A 88 -35.00 11.67 -4.23
C ARG A 88 -33.67 12.40 -4.39
N LEU A 89 -33.00 12.72 -3.29
CA LEU A 89 -31.66 13.33 -3.31
C LEU A 89 -30.58 12.28 -3.60
N GLY A 90 -30.82 11.01 -3.27
CA GLY A 90 -29.84 9.92 -3.31
C GLY A 90 -28.69 10.14 -2.33
N VAL A 91 -28.99 10.66 -1.14
CA VAL A 91 -28.02 11.03 -0.10
C VAL A 91 -28.45 10.43 1.23
N THR A 92 -27.48 10.04 2.05
CA THR A 92 -27.67 9.60 3.44
C THR A 92 -26.75 10.38 4.37
N ALA A 93 -27.15 10.62 5.61
CA ALA A 93 -26.28 11.24 6.59
C ALA A 93 -26.59 10.75 8.00
N LYS A 94 -25.53 10.54 8.76
CA LYS A 94 -25.58 10.53 10.22
C LYS A 94 -25.36 11.97 10.70
N ILE A 95 -26.37 12.56 11.31
CA ILE A 95 -26.33 13.94 11.82
C ILE A 95 -25.95 13.89 13.30
N ASP A 96 -24.85 14.57 13.67
CA ASP A 96 -24.29 14.55 15.02
C ASP A 96 -25.30 15.04 16.06
N LEU A 97 -25.93 16.19 15.78
CA LEU A 97 -26.93 16.81 16.64
C LEU A 97 -27.95 17.56 15.78
N ILE A 98 -29.22 17.43 16.13
CA ILE A 98 -30.34 18.21 15.59
C ILE A 98 -30.93 19.02 16.74
N GLU A 99 -31.05 20.32 16.55
CA GLU A 99 -31.67 21.25 17.51
C GLU A 99 -32.85 21.97 16.85
N GLY A 100 -33.95 22.17 17.57
CA GLY A 100 -35.10 22.91 17.03
C GLY A 100 -36.37 22.78 17.87
N ALA A 101 -37.47 23.30 17.36
CA ALA A 101 -38.80 23.25 17.98
C ALA A 101 -39.90 23.41 16.91
N ALA A 102 -41.10 22.86 17.17
CA ALA A 102 -42.31 23.12 16.38
C ALA A 102 -42.15 22.95 14.85
N GLY A 103 -41.56 21.83 14.42
CA GLY A 103 -41.37 21.50 13.00
C GLY A 103 -40.22 22.24 12.30
N GLU A 104 -39.53 23.17 12.97
CA GLU A 104 -38.31 23.82 12.50
C GLU A 104 -37.10 23.24 13.24
N VAL A 105 -36.17 22.64 12.50
CA VAL A 105 -34.97 22.01 13.05
C VAL A 105 -33.72 22.36 12.24
N HIS A 106 -32.57 22.34 12.92
CA HIS A 106 -31.29 22.72 12.35
C HIS A 106 -30.23 21.68 12.72
N PRO A 107 -29.43 21.20 11.74
CA PRO A 107 -28.30 20.34 12.03
C PRO A 107 -27.15 21.13 12.65
N VAL A 108 -26.46 20.50 13.60
CA VAL A 108 -25.21 20.99 14.19
C VAL A 108 -24.12 19.97 13.91
N ASP A 109 -23.12 20.35 13.11
CA ASP A 109 -22.01 19.49 12.70
C ASP A 109 -20.71 19.92 13.41
N TYR A 110 -20.06 18.98 14.07
CA TYR A 110 -18.88 19.26 14.90
C TYR A 110 -17.60 19.15 14.08
N LYS A 111 -16.86 20.25 13.98
CA LYS A 111 -15.55 20.29 13.31
C LYS A 111 -14.43 20.39 14.33
N LYS A 112 -13.41 19.56 14.16
CA LYS A 112 -12.21 19.58 15.02
C LYS A 112 -11.32 20.81 14.76
N SER A 113 -11.32 21.32 13.53
CA SER A 113 -10.49 22.44 13.09
C SER A 113 -10.79 23.73 13.87
N LYS A 114 -9.88 24.70 13.76
CA LYS A 114 -10.21 26.10 14.08
C LYS A 114 -11.05 26.67 12.97
N ARG A 115 -11.95 27.59 13.32
CA ARG A 115 -12.72 28.36 12.35
C ARG A 115 -11.77 29.04 11.34
N PRO A 116 -12.01 28.88 10.03
CA PRO A 116 -11.23 29.61 9.04
C PRO A 116 -11.66 31.08 8.98
N HIS A 117 -10.69 31.97 8.78
CA HIS A 117 -10.93 33.40 8.60
C HIS A 117 -11.26 33.72 7.14
N VAL A 118 -12.34 33.13 6.63
CA VAL A 118 -12.92 33.42 5.30
C VAL A 118 -14.25 34.16 5.45
N ALA A 119 -14.68 34.88 4.41
CA ALA A 119 -15.90 35.70 4.44
C ALA A 119 -17.14 34.91 4.89
N ALA A 120 -17.30 33.68 4.40
CA ALA A 120 -18.41 32.79 4.75
C ALA A 120 -18.25 32.11 6.14
N GLY A 121 -17.17 32.37 6.87
CA GLY A 121 -16.89 31.77 8.19
C GLY A 121 -16.55 30.28 8.20
N ALA A 122 -16.71 29.58 7.07
CA ALA A 122 -16.38 28.18 6.83
C ALA A 122 -16.01 27.96 5.36
N TYR A 123 -15.29 26.88 5.06
CA TYR A 123 -15.01 26.52 3.67
C TYR A 123 -16.17 25.74 3.04
N ASP A 124 -16.32 25.82 1.72
CA ASP A 124 -17.41 25.18 0.97
C ASP A 124 -17.58 23.68 1.23
N PRO A 125 -16.53 22.84 1.43
CA PRO A 125 -16.72 21.43 1.78
C PRO A 125 -17.59 21.22 3.04
N GLU A 126 -17.37 22.04 4.07
CA GLU A 126 -18.11 21.97 5.34
C GLU A 126 -19.53 22.53 5.17
N ARG A 127 -19.67 23.63 4.42
CA ARG A 127 -20.96 24.26 4.10
C ARG A 127 -21.86 23.33 3.29
N VAL A 128 -21.32 22.67 2.25
CA VAL A 128 -22.06 21.73 1.39
C VAL A 128 -22.50 20.49 2.16
N GLN A 129 -21.64 19.93 3.02
CA GLN A 129 -22.02 18.82 3.88
C GLN A 129 -23.19 19.18 4.79
N LEU A 130 -23.11 20.34 5.46
CA LEU A 130 -24.15 20.81 6.37
C LEU A 130 -25.46 21.14 5.63
N CYS A 131 -25.37 21.77 4.45
CA CYS A 131 -26.53 22.01 3.59
C CYS A 131 -27.17 20.70 3.13
N ALA A 132 -26.39 19.67 2.78
CA ALA A 132 -26.93 18.36 2.44
C ALA A 132 -27.71 17.72 3.60
N GLN A 133 -27.24 17.87 4.84
CA GLN A 133 -27.99 17.45 6.05
C GLN A 133 -29.29 18.25 6.20
N GLY A 134 -29.26 19.57 5.97
CA GLY A 134 -30.46 20.41 5.97
C GLY A 134 -31.49 20.02 4.91
N LEU A 135 -31.04 19.71 3.69
CA LEU A 135 -31.89 19.22 2.60
C LEU A 135 -32.51 17.85 2.92
N LEU A 136 -31.79 16.97 3.65
CA LEU A 136 -32.37 15.72 4.15
C LEU A 136 -33.48 15.97 5.17
N LEU A 137 -33.29 16.90 6.10
CA LEU A 137 -34.33 17.28 7.07
C LEU A 137 -35.56 17.85 6.36
N ARG A 138 -35.37 18.70 5.34
CA ARG A 138 -36.45 19.20 4.48
C ARG A 138 -37.20 18.07 3.76
N ASP A 139 -36.49 17.05 3.28
CA ASP A 139 -37.12 15.90 2.62
C ASP A 139 -37.94 15.03 3.58
N HIS A 140 -37.69 15.11 4.88
CA HIS A 140 -38.44 14.43 5.95
C HIS A 140 -39.52 15.33 6.58
N GLY A 141 -39.90 16.42 5.92
CA GLY A 141 -41.03 17.26 6.32
C GLY A 141 -40.70 18.37 7.33
N PHE A 142 -39.44 18.53 7.74
CA PHE A 142 -39.04 19.61 8.63
C PHE A 142 -38.71 20.90 7.87
N ARG A 143 -38.95 22.06 8.48
CA ARG A 143 -38.40 23.33 8.01
C ARG A 143 -36.95 23.45 8.49
N CYS A 144 -36.03 23.80 7.60
CA CYS A 144 -34.62 23.87 7.92
C CYS A 144 -33.91 24.85 6.97
N ASP A 145 -33.78 26.12 7.37
CA ASP A 145 -33.22 27.17 6.51
C ASP A 145 -31.75 27.48 6.77
N PHE A 146 -31.20 26.91 7.84
CA PHE A 146 -29.80 27.04 8.21
C PHE A 146 -29.36 25.87 9.09
N GLY A 147 -28.05 25.77 9.27
CA GLY A 147 -27.42 24.88 10.25
C GLY A 147 -26.29 25.58 10.98
N PHE A 148 -25.64 24.86 11.88
CA PHE A 148 -24.46 25.35 12.60
C PHE A 148 -23.25 24.45 12.42
N LEU A 149 -22.09 25.08 12.20
CA LEU A 149 -20.79 24.44 12.35
C LEU A 149 -20.21 24.81 13.71
N TYR A 150 -19.85 23.82 14.52
CA TYR A 150 -19.15 24.04 15.79
C TYR A 150 -17.67 23.67 15.66
N PHE A 151 -16.78 24.66 15.68
CA PHE A 151 -15.33 24.48 15.58
C PHE A 151 -14.71 24.27 16.96
N ALA A 152 -14.48 23.02 17.35
CA ALA A 152 -13.91 22.66 18.65
C ALA A 152 -12.52 23.28 18.89
N GLY A 153 -11.73 23.49 17.83
CA GLY A 153 -10.39 24.07 17.92
C GLY A 153 -10.37 25.55 18.32
N SER A 154 -11.45 26.30 18.06
CA SER A 154 -11.62 27.70 18.48
C SER A 154 -12.80 27.92 19.42
N ARG A 155 -13.61 26.88 19.69
CA ARG A 155 -14.86 26.92 20.46
C ARG A 155 -15.88 27.91 19.90
N GLU A 156 -15.87 28.10 18.59
CA GLU A 156 -16.78 29.01 17.90
C GLU A 156 -17.92 28.24 17.23
N ARG A 157 -19.10 28.85 17.23
CA ARG A 157 -20.29 28.37 16.52
C ARG A 157 -20.58 29.31 15.36
N VAL A 158 -20.64 28.78 14.14
CA VAL A 158 -20.88 29.55 12.91
C VAL A 158 -22.21 29.13 12.32
N LYS A 159 -23.11 30.10 12.14
CA LYS A 159 -24.38 29.88 11.42
C LYS A 159 -24.09 29.84 9.92
N VAL A 160 -24.63 28.85 9.24
CA VAL A 160 -24.56 28.72 7.77
C VAL A 160 -25.98 28.75 7.24
N GLU A 161 -26.35 29.85 6.58
CA GLU A 161 -27.63 29.97 5.88
C GLU A 161 -27.63 29.06 4.64
N PHE A 162 -28.76 28.39 4.38
CA PHE A 162 -28.97 27.59 3.18
C PHE A 162 -29.65 28.45 2.11
N ASP A 163 -28.91 29.45 1.63
CA ASP A 163 -29.33 30.29 0.51
C ASP A 163 -29.38 29.51 -0.82
N GLU A 164 -29.98 30.14 -1.84
CA GLU A 164 -30.13 29.52 -3.17
C GLU A 164 -28.78 29.11 -3.78
N GLU A 165 -27.73 29.92 -3.58
CA GLU A 165 -26.38 29.63 -4.08
C GLU A 165 -25.79 28.36 -3.45
N LEU A 166 -25.87 28.22 -2.12
CA LEU A 166 -25.34 27.05 -1.43
C LEU A 166 -26.17 25.80 -1.73
N ILE A 167 -27.50 25.93 -1.87
CA ILE A 167 -28.37 24.83 -2.30
C ILE A 167 -27.98 24.37 -3.70
N GLU A 168 -27.82 25.29 -4.66
CA GLU A 168 -27.41 24.95 -6.02
C GLU A 168 -26.04 24.27 -6.04
N LEU A 169 -25.06 24.82 -5.31
CA LEU A 169 -23.73 24.21 -5.16
C LEU A 169 -23.81 22.79 -4.58
N THR A 170 -24.66 22.58 -3.58
CA THR A 170 -24.87 21.28 -2.93
C THR A 170 -25.49 20.28 -3.89
N LEU A 171 -26.57 20.64 -4.58
CA LEU A 171 -27.23 19.78 -5.57
C LEU A 171 -26.30 19.45 -6.75
N LYS A 172 -25.53 20.43 -7.24
CA LYS A 172 -24.51 20.21 -8.27
C LYS A 172 -23.40 19.28 -7.80
N SER A 173 -22.98 19.39 -6.55
CA SER A 173 -21.98 18.51 -5.94
C SER A 173 -22.49 17.07 -5.81
N ILE A 174 -23.76 16.89 -5.44
CA ILE A 174 -24.42 15.57 -5.44
C ILE A 174 -24.43 14.97 -6.84
N ALA A 175 -24.89 15.72 -7.84
CA ALA A 175 -24.92 15.25 -9.22
C ALA A 175 -23.50 14.90 -9.75
N GLY A 176 -22.52 15.77 -9.48
CA GLY A 176 -21.13 15.57 -9.87
C GLY A 176 -20.48 14.34 -9.23
N LEU A 177 -20.75 14.10 -7.94
CA LEU A 177 -20.26 12.91 -7.24
C LEU A 177 -20.93 11.63 -7.76
N LYS A 178 -22.23 11.64 -8.04
CA LYS A 178 -22.92 10.50 -8.69
C LYS A 178 -22.30 10.17 -10.04
N ALA A 179 -22.09 11.18 -10.88
CA ALA A 179 -21.46 10.99 -12.19
C ALA A 179 -20.01 10.45 -12.06
N THR A 180 -19.26 10.98 -11.10
CA THR A 180 -17.89 10.53 -10.80
C THR A 180 -17.87 9.08 -10.30
N ALA A 181 -18.83 8.70 -9.44
CA ALA A 181 -18.93 7.34 -8.91
C ALA A 181 -19.35 6.31 -9.97
N ALA A 182 -20.08 6.74 -11.01
CA ALA A 182 -20.47 5.90 -12.14
C ALA A 182 -19.35 5.73 -13.20
N SER A 183 -18.25 6.48 -13.09
CA SER A 183 -17.10 6.39 -13.99
C SER A 183 -16.14 5.28 -13.55
N ASP A 184 -15.64 4.48 -14.49
CA ASP A 184 -14.55 3.53 -14.24
C ASP A 184 -13.17 4.23 -14.16
N VAL A 185 -13.12 5.48 -14.58
CA VAL A 185 -11.90 6.29 -14.62
C VAL A 185 -11.92 7.28 -13.46
N PRO A 186 -10.90 7.25 -12.56
CA PRO A 186 -10.79 8.22 -11.49
C PRO A 186 -10.58 9.64 -12.05
N PRO A 187 -11.13 10.69 -11.43
CA PRO A 187 -10.77 12.07 -11.75
C PRO A 187 -9.25 12.27 -11.67
N PRO A 188 -8.67 13.16 -12.48
CA PRO A 188 -7.24 13.44 -12.42
C PRO A 188 -6.87 14.03 -11.04
N PRO A 189 -5.62 13.81 -10.57
CA PRO A 189 -5.14 14.50 -9.37
C PRO A 189 -5.17 16.02 -9.55
N LEU A 190 -5.34 16.74 -8.45
CA LEU A 190 -5.17 18.19 -8.46
C LEU A 190 -3.73 18.55 -8.85
N VAL A 191 -3.57 19.58 -9.68
CA VAL A 191 -2.27 20.06 -10.15
C VAL A 191 -1.72 21.07 -9.14
N ASP A 192 -0.52 20.80 -8.61
CA ASP A 192 0.25 21.67 -7.70
C ASP A 192 -0.55 22.28 -6.54
N SER A 193 -1.63 21.62 -6.13
CA SER A 193 -2.58 22.18 -5.16
C SER A 193 -2.02 22.09 -3.74
N PRO A 194 -2.11 23.16 -2.93
CA PRO A 194 -1.71 23.13 -1.52
C PRO A 194 -2.58 22.17 -0.69
N LYS A 195 -3.78 21.82 -1.16
CA LYS A 195 -4.68 20.82 -0.54
C LYS A 195 -4.00 19.44 -0.44
N CYS A 196 -3.20 19.07 -1.43
CA CYS A 196 -2.57 17.74 -1.48
C CYS A 196 -1.63 17.50 -0.28
N ILE A 197 -0.93 18.51 0.22
CA ILE A 197 0.11 18.37 1.25
C ILE A 197 -0.45 17.78 2.55
N ARG A 198 -1.70 18.12 2.91
CA ARG A 198 -2.36 17.62 4.13
C ARG A 198 -3.34 16.49 3.86
N CYS A 199 -3.51 16.08 2.60
CA CYS A 199 -4.42 15.00 2.24
C CYS A 199 -3.90 13.67 2.78
N SER A 200 -4.73 12.95 3.55
CA SER A 200 -4.36 11.64 4.09
C SER A 200 -4.05 10.62 2.99
N LEU A 201 -4.68 10.75 1.82
CA LEU A 201 -4.47 9.87 0.67
C LEU A 201 -3.35 10.32 -0.26
N ILE A 202 -2.51 11.31 0.07
CA ILE A 202 -1.40 11.73 -0.82
C ILE A 202 -0.49 10.55 -1.20
N GLY A 203 -0.22 9.66 -0.24
CA GLY A 203 0.57 8.46 -0.45
C GLY A 203 -0.10 7.38 -1.32
N ILE A 204 -1.42 7.49 -1.54
CA ILE A 204 -2.22 6.59 -2.37
C ILE A 204 -2.44 7.20 -3.76
N CYS A 205 -2.81 8.47 -3.77
CA CYS A 205 -3.11 9.27 -4.94
C CYS A 205 -1.87 9.48 -5.82
N LEU A 206 -0.72 9.78 -5.19
CA LEU A 206 0.57 10.13 -5.82
C LEU A 206 0.43 11.28 -6.85
N PRO A 207 -0.18 12.43 -6.46
CA PRO A 207 -0.50 13.50 -7.40
C PRO A 207 0.74 14.05 -8.11
N ASP A 208 1.84 14.24 -7.37
CA ASP A 208 3.07 14.83 -7.88
C ASP A 208 3.83 13.86 -8.80
N GLU A 209 3.87 12.55 -8.49
CA GLU A 209 4.44 11.55 -9.40
C GLU A 209 3.67 11.43 -10.70
N VAL A 210 2.33 11.36 -10.61
CA VAL A 210 1.46 11.27 -11.78
C VAL A 210 1.62 12.52 -12.63
N GLY A 211 1.57 13.71 -12.00
CA GLY A 211 1.80 15.00 -12.66
C GLY A 211 3.17 15.07 -13.33
N PHE A 212 4.24 14.66 -12.66
CA PHE A 212 5.61 14.68 -13.19
C PHE A 212 5.80 13.72 -14.37
N ILE A 213 5.26 12.50 -14.29
CA ILE A 213 5.38 11.52 -15.39
C ILE A 213 4.60 12.00 -16.63
N ASN A 214 3.46 12.66 -16.42
CA ASN A 214 2.65 13.26 -17.47
C ASN A 214 3.16 14.62 -17.96
N ARG A 215 4.22 15.17 -17.35
CA ARG A 215 4.77 16.51 -17.64
C ARG A 215 3.78 17.66 -17.37
N VAL A 216 2.82 17.43 -16.49
CA VAL A 216 1.87 18.45 -16.01
C VAL A 216 2.51 19.27 -14.89
N SER A 217 3.17 18.61 -13.94
CA SER A 217 3.93 19.25 -12.86
C SER A 217 5.42 19.29 -13.20
N ARG A 218 6.10 20.41 -12.91
CA ARG A 218 7.53 20.59 -13.17
C ARG A 218 8.42 19.98 -12.09
N GLU A 219 7.95 20.00 -10.85
CA GLU A 219 8.68 19.50 -9.68
C GLU A 219 7.84 18.48 -8.93
N VAL A 220 8.51 17.48 -8.34
CA VAL A 220 7.86 16.56 -7.42
C VAL A 220 8.09 17.08 -6.02
N ARG A 221 7.01 17.53 -5.37
CA ARG A 221 7.06 17.88 -3.95
C ARG A 221 7.42 16.62 -3.16
N PRO A 222 8.27 16.72 -2.12
CA PRO A 222 8.56 15.57 -1.28
C PRO A 222 7.25 14.99 -0.76
N ILE A 223 7.00 13.70 -1.01
CA ILE A 223 5.84 13.06 -0.39
C ILE A 223 6.11 13.00 1.11
N PHE A 224 5.41 13.81 1.88
CA PHE A 224 5.36 13.67 3.34
C PHE A 224 4.36 12.58 3.76
N ALA A 225 4.31 11.46 3.03
CA ALA A 225 3.61 10.28 3.51
C ALA A 225 4.37 9.84 4.76
N ARG A 226 3.67 9.82 5.90
CA ARG A 226 4.25 9.51 7.20
C ARG A 226 5.12 8.26 7.07
N CYS A 227 6.35 8.34 7.57
CA CYS A 227 7.17 7.16 7.73
C CYS A 227 6.43 6.27 8.73
N ASP A 228 6.00 5.09 8.30
CA ASP A 228 5.38 4.14 9.20
C ASP A 228 6.48 3.66 10.16
N GLU A 229 6.39 4.09 11.42
CA GLU A 229 7.33 3.70 12.48
C GLU A 229 7.06 2.28 12.97
N ALA A 230 5.92 1.70 12.58
CA ALA A 230 5.55 0.35 12.96
C ALA A 230 6.47 -0.69 12.29
N LEU A 231 6.95 -1.63 13.10
CA LEU A 231 7.92 -2.65 12.67
C LEU A 231 7.27 -4.04 12.59
N PRO A 232 7.78 -4.93 11.71
CA PRO A 232 7.32 -6.30 11.68
C PRO A 232 7.72 -7.05 12.97
N LEU A 233 6.74 -7.66 13.62
CA LEU A 233 6.93 -8.51 14.80
C LEU A 233 7.22 -9.95 14.37
N TYR A 234 8.46 -10.39 14.57
CA TYR A 234 8.91 -11.75 14.26
C TYR A 234 8.85 -12.67 15.48
N VAL A 235 8.03 -13.72 15.40
CA VAL A 235 7.92 -14.75 16.44
C VAL A 235 8.49 -16.06 15.91
N GLN A 236 9.67 -16.42 16.41
CA GLN A 236 10.48 -17.52 15.87
C GLN A 236 10.39 -18.82 16.69
N SER A 237 10.03 -18.74 17.97
CA SER A 237 10.00 -19.94 18.81
C SER A 237 8.74 -20.75 18.53
N PRO A 238 8.86 -22.07 18.25
CA PRO A 238 7.70 -22.93 18.01
C PRO A 238 6.73 -23.04 19.20
N GLY A 239 7.20 -22.79 20.42
CA GLY A 239 6.38 -22.82 21.64
C GLY A 239 5.67 -21.50 21.95
N SER A 240 5.88 -20.45 21.16
CA SER A 240 5.27 -19.15 21.41
C SER A 240 3.79 -19.10 21.04
N TYR A 241 3.00 -18.41 21.85
CA TYR A 241 1.59 -18.14 21.63
C TYR A 241 1.26 -16.66 21.85
N LEU A 242 0.67 -16.03 20.85
CA LEU A 242 0.31 -14.60 20.89
C LEU A 242 -1.14 -14.42 21.36
N LYS A 243 -1.35 -13.51 22.30
CA LYS A 243 -2.68 -13.12 22.79
C LYS A 243 -2.87 -11.60 22.71
N LYS A 244 -4.13 -11.17 22.63
CA LYS A 244 -4.52 -9.77 22.78
C LYS A 244 -4.73 -9.47 24.26
N ASP A 245 -4.12 -8.40 24.73
CA ASP A 245 -4.46 -7.76 26.00
C ASP A 245 -4.57 -6.24 25.79
N GLY A 246 -5.79 -5.70 25.93
CA GLY A 246 -6.07 -4.30 25.60
C GLY A 246 -5.58 -3.90 24.20
N GLU A 247 -4.64 -2.96 24.15
CA GLU A 247 -3.97 -2.40 22.95
C GLU A 247 -2.62 -3.09 22.62
N ARG A 248 -2.35 -4.25 23.23
CA ARG A 248 -1.08 -4.98 23.11
C ARG A 248 -1.27 -6.40 22.59
N LEU A 249 -0.25 -6.89 21.89
CA LEU A 249 0.04 -8.29 21.64
C LEU A 249 1.01 -8.78 22.72
N VAL A 250 0.57 -9.74 23.51
CA VAL A 250 1.37 -10.43 24.54
C VAL A 250 1.87 -11.75 23.93
N ILE A 251 3.17 -11.99 24.01
CA ILE A 251 3.80 -13.22 23.53
C ILE A 251 4.16 -14.06 24.75
N GLU A 252 3.54 -15.23 24.84
CA GLU A 252 3.79 -16.20 25.91
C GLU A 252 4.57 -17.39 25.38
N GLU A 253 5.43 -17.98 26.21
CA GLU A 253 6.02 -19.30 26.02
C GLU A 253 5.94 -20.05 27.35
N ASN A 254 5.49 -21.31 27.33
CA ASN A 254 5.26 -22.09 28.56
C ASN A 254 4.39 -21.39 29.62
N ARG A 255 3.43 -20.56 29.19
CA ARG A 255 2.55 -19.71 30.03
C ARG A 255 3.25 -18.55 30.75
N GLU A 256 4.49 -18.25 30.40
CA GLU A 256 5.21 -17.08 30.88
C GLU A 256 5.27 -16.01 29.78
N VAL A 257 5.08 -14.75 30.14
CA VAL A 257 5.19 -13.63 29.20
C VAL A 257 6.67 -13.39 28.89
N ILE A 258 7.04 -13.57 27.63
CA ILE A 258 8.43 -13.38 27.17
C ILE A 258 8.63 -12.04 26.46
N ALA A 259 7.57 -11.44 25.92
CA ALA A 259 7.60 -10.15 25.25
C ALA A 259 6.18 -9.57 25.08
N GLU A 260 6.12 -8.26 24.84
CA GLU A 260 4.89 -7.54 24.47
C GLU A 260 5.18 -6.56 23.33
N ALA A 261 4.17 -6.28 22.51
CA ALA A 261 4.21 -5.24 21.48
C ALA A 261 2.88 -4.49 21.42
N ARG A 262 2.89 -3.16 21.31
CA ARG A 262 1.65 -2.40 21.09
C ARG A 262 1.19 -2.58 19.65
N PHE A 263 -0.10 -2.76 19.40
CA PHE A 263 -0.61 -2.88 18.02
C PHE A 263 -0.22 -1.69 17.13
N LEU A 264 -0.15 -0.48 17.72
CA LEU A 264 0.26 0.73 17.01
C LEU A 264 1.70 0.68 16.48
N ASP A 265 2.57 -0.13 17.09
CA ASP A 265 3.98 -0.27 16.70
C ASP A 265 4.23 -1.50 15.81
N VAL A 266 3.18 -2.26 15.45
CA VAL A 266 3.30 -3.51 14.69
C VAL A 266 2.75 -3.33 13.29
N SER A 267 3.62 -3.33 12.28
CA SER A 267 3.19 -3.24 10.87
C SER A 267 2.78 -4.60 10.29
N GLN A 268 3.28 -5.69 10.87
CA GLN A 268 2.97 -7.06 10.45
C GLN A 268 3.32 -8.04 11.57
N VAL A 269 2.56 -9.12 11.71
CA VAL A 269 2.92 -10.26 12.57
C VAL A 269 3.47 -11.39 11.71
N VAL A 270 4.64 -11.94 12.06
CA VAL A 270 5.32 -13.00 11.30
C VAL A 270 5.58 -14.19 12.21
N LEU A 271 4.85 -15.28 12.01
CA LEU A 271 4.89 -16.50 12.81
C LEU A 271 5.71 -17.57 12.10
N PHE A 272 6.69 -18.16 12.78
CA PHE A 272 7.45 -19.30 12.28
C PHE A 272 6.96 -20.62 12.90
N GLY A 273 6.94 -21.66 12.06
CA GLY A 273 6.68 -23.03 12.50
C GLY A 273 5.31 -23.17 13.15
N HIS A 274 5.31 -23.55 14.42
CA HIS A 274 4.09 -23.83 15.20
C HIS A 274 3.66 -22.68 16.11
N ALA A 275 4.31 -21.51 16.02
CA ALA A 275 3.92 -20.34 16.80
C ALA A 275 2.42 -20.02 16.55
N GLY A 276 1.65 -19.96 17.62
CA GLY A 276 0.20 -19.77 17.58
C GLY A 276 -0.21 -18.33 17.84
N ILE A 277 -1.43 -17.96 17.42
CA ILE A 277 -2.05 -16.66 17.71
C ILE A 277 -3.53 -16.88 18.05
N SER A 278 -4.03 -16.19 19.07
CA SER A 278 -5.42 -16.31 19.48
C SER A 278 -6.39 -15.62 18.51
N THR A 279 -7.62 -16.14 18.41
CA THR A 279 -8.66 -15.54 17.57
C THR A 279 -8.93 -14.06 17.88
N PRO A 280 -9.00 -13.60 19.15
CA PRO A 280 -9.15 -12.18 19.45
C PRO A 280 -8.00 -11.31 18.93
N ALA A 281 -6.76 -11.83 18.96
CA ALA A 281 -5.60 -11.13 18.39
C ALA A 281 -5.69 -11.05 16.86
N VAL A 282 -6.10 -12.13 16.19
CA VAL A 282 -6.32 -12.13 14.73
C VAL A 282 -7.43 -11.15 14.32
N GLN A 283 -8.55 -11.13 15.04
CA GLN A 283 -9.64 -10.17 14.76
C GLN A 283 -9.17 -8.72 14.92
N GLU A 284 -8.33 -8.44 15.92
CA GLU A 284 -7.77 -7.10 16.10
C GLU A 284 -6.80 -6.74 14.99
N CYS A 285 -5.96 -7.69 14.56
CA CYS A 285 -5.13 -7.54 13.36
C CYS A 285 -5.98 -7.20 12.13
N PHE A 286 -7.13 -7.83 11.93
CA PHE A 286 -8.04 -7.48 10.81
C PHE A 286 -8.60 -6.06 10.91
N ARG A 287 -9.07 -5.65 12.09
CA ARG A 287 -9.61 -4.30 12.31
C ARG A 287 -8.58 -3.21 12.04
N ARG A 288 -7.30 -3.50 12.31
CA ARG A 288 -6.17 -2.58 12.12
C ARG A 288 -5.44 -2.77 10.81
N GLU A 289 -5.91 -3.68 9.96
CA GLU A 289 -5.26 -4.04 8.69
C GLU A 289 -3.80 -4.52 8.85
N ILE A 290 -3.45 -5.11 9.99
CA ILE A 290 -2.14 -5.70 10.26
C ILE A 290 -2.13 -7.14 9.70
N PRO A 291 -1.35 -7.44 8.64
CA PRO A 291 -1.28 -8.78 8.10
C PRO A 291 -0.60 -9.75 9.07
N VAL A 292 -1.12 -10.99 9.16
CA VAL A 292 -0.48 -12.08 9.89
C VAL A 292 0.09 -13.06 8.88
N THR A 293 1.41 -13.27 8.89
CA THR A 293 2.11 -14.15 7.97
C THR A 293 2.59 -15.41 8.66
N TYR A 294 2.41 -16.55 7.99
CA TYR A 294 2.77 -17.88 8.46
C TYR A 294 3.92 -18.42 7.61
N LEU A 295 5.01 -18.77 8.28
CA LEU A 295 6.21 -19.33 7.70
C LEU A 295 6.45 -20.74 8.24
N SER A 296 7.05 -21.61 7.43
CA SER A 296 7.54 -22.90 7.92
C SER A 296 8.69 -22.72 8.91
N HIS A 297 9.12 -23.80 9.57
CA HIS A 297 10.30 -23.75 10.43
C HIS A 297 11.55 -23.27 9.67
N GLY A 298 11.67 -23.61 8.37
CA GLY A 298 12.76 -23.15 7.50
C GLY A 298 12.59 -21.73 6.95
N GLY A 299 11.53 -21.01 7.35
CA GLY A 299 11.26 -19.65 6.87
C GLY A 299 10.61 -19.59 5.49
N TRP A 300 10.11 -20.71 4.97
CA TRP A 300 9.34 -20.71 3.72
C TRP A 300 7.98 -20.06 3.95
N PHE A 301 7.61 -19.12 3.08
CA PHE A 301 6.30 -18.49 3.11
C PHE A 301 5.20 -19.50 2.78
N ILE A 302 4.33 -19.78 3.75
CA ILE A 302 3.18 -20.68 3.60
C ILE A 302 1.95 -19.88 3.15
N GLY A 303 1.73 -18.75 3.81
CA GLY A 303 0.59 -17.89 3.51
C GLY A 303 0.51 -16.71 4.46
N HIS A 304 -0.53 -15.90 4.27
CA HIS A 304 -0.86 -14.81 5.16
C HIS A 304 -2.37 -14.70 5.27
N THR A 305 -2.82 -14.14 6.38
CA THR A 305 -4.22 -13.83 6.65
C THR A 305 -4.34 -12.32 6.76
N VAL A 306 -5.29 -11.79 6.00
CA VAL A 306 -5.76 -10.40 6.05
C VAL A 306 -7.26 -10.43 6.33
N GLY A 307 -7.86 -9.28 6.62
CA GLY A 307 -9.32 -9.18 6.75
C GLY A 307 -10.03 -9.43 5.42
N THR A 308 -11.06 -8.65 5.10
CA THR A 308 -11.76 -8.77 3.81
C THR A 308 -10.92 -8.33 2.61
N GLY A 309 -9.68 -7.87 2.84
CA GLY A 309 -8.74 -7.44 1.81
C GLY A 309 -9.16 -6.13 1.15
N HIS A 310 -8.47 -5.80 0.06
CA HIS A 310 -8.79 -4.61 -0.73
C HIS A 310 -10.12 -4.79 -1.47
N ARG A 311 -11.03 -3.84 -1.29
CA ARG A 311 -12.41 -3.94 -1.77
C ARG A 311 -12.59 -3.46 -3.22
N ASN A 312 -11.60 -2.77 -3.78
CA ASN A 312 -11.67 -2.28 -5.15
C ASN A 312 -11.37 -3.41 -6.15
N VAL A 313 -12.42 -3.88 -6.82
CA VAL A 313 -12.30 -4.89 -7.87
C VAL A 313 -11.65 -4.31 -9.14
N MET A 314 -11.79 -3.00 -9.40
CA MET A 314 -11.30 -2.37 -10.64
C MET A 314 -9.79 -2.52 -10.83
N THR A 315 -9.02 -2.43 -9.75
CA THR A 315 -7.57 -2.68 -9.80
C THR A 315 -7.25 -4.07 -10.35
N ARG A 316 -7.98 -5.09 -9.88
CA ARG A 316 -7.83 -6.48 -10.35
C ARG A 316 -8.36 -6.65 -11.77
N THR A 317 -9.48 -6.01 -12.12
CA THR A 317 -10.02 -6.02 -13.48
C THR A 317 -9.00 -5.50 -14.49
N LEU A 318 -8.39 -4.35 -14.21
CA LEU A 318 -7.35 -3.76 -15.07
C LEU A 318 -6.10 -4.65 -15.17
N GLN A 319 -5.68 -5.23 -14.05
CA GLN A 319 -4.58 -6.20 -14.03
C GLN A 319 -4.89 -7.41 -14.92
N TYR A 320 -6.07 -8.00 -14.79
CA TYR A 320 -6.47 -9.15 -15.59
C TYR A 320 -6.52 -8.81 -17.07
N GLN A 321 -7.20 -7.73 -17.44
CA GLN A 321 -7.26 -7.27 -18.83
C GLN A 321 -5.86 -7.08 -19.43
N ALA A 322 -4.96 -6.39 -18.73
CA ALA A 322 -3.60 -6.17 -19.22
C ALA A 322 -2.76 -7.45 -19.27
N SER A 323 -2.96 -8.37 -18.32
CA SER A 323 -2.21 -9.63 -18.23
C SER A 323 -2.58 -10.62 -19.35
N PHE A 324 -3.75 -10.48 -19.95
CA PHE A 324 -4.19 -11.28 -21.10
C PHE A 324 -3.71 -10.71 -22.45
N ASP A 325 -3.14 -9.50 -22.46
CA ASP A 325 -2.56 -8.87 -23.64
C ASP A 325 -1.04 -9.15 -23.69
N ALA A 326 -0.63 -10.01 -24.63
CA ALA A 326 0.75 -10.44 -24.79
C ALA A 326 1.72 -9.26 -25.07
N GLN A 327 1.27 -8.22 -25.76
CA GLN A 327 2.10 -7.06 -26.08
C GLN A 327 2.28 -6.16 -24.86
N LYS A 328 1.23 -5.93 -24.07
CA LYS A 328 1.32 -5.22 -22.79
C LYS A 328 2.22 -5.97 -21.80
N CYS A 329 2.05 -7.29 -21.68
CA CYS A 329 2.92 -8.14 -20.87
C CYS A 329 4.38 -7.98 -21.27
N LEU A 330 4.71 -8.22 -22.54
CA LEU A 330 6.08 -8.11 -23.04
C LEU A 330 6.68 -6.72 -22.83
N LYS A 331 5.92 -5.65 -23.09
CA LYS A 331 6.36 -4.27 -22.88
C LYS A 331 6.73 -4.00 -21.42
N LEU A 332 5.95 -4.50 -20.47
CA LEU A 332 6.23 -4.36 -19.04
C LEU A 332 7.41 -5.26 -18.61
N SER A 333 7.42 -6.52 -19.03
CA SER A 333 8.47 -7.49 -18.71
C SER A 333 9.85 -7.02 -19.16
N ARG A 334 9.98 -6.48 -20.39
CA ARG A 334 11.25 -5.93 -20.90
C ARG A 334 11.82 -4.87 -19.95
N LYS A 335 10.97 -4.01 -19.40
CA LYS A 335 11.38 -2.97 -18.45
C LYS A 335 11.85 -3.55 -17.12
N LEU A 336 11.10 -4.51 -16.56
CA LEU A 336 11.44 -5.16 -15.29
C LEU A 336 12.79 -5.89 -15.40
N VAL A 337 12.98 -6.70 -16.45
CA VAL A 337 14.22 -7.45 -16.67
C VAL A 337 15.39 -6.52 -16.97
N ALA A 338 15.23 -5.51 -17.83
CA ALA A 338 16.28 -4.53 -18.09
C ALA A 338 16.67 -3.77 -16.81
N GLY A 339 15.69 -3.43 -15.96
CA GLY A 339 15.93 -2.77 -14.67
C GLY A 339 16.65 -3.65 -13.66
N LYS A 340 16.30 -4.94 -13.57
CA LYS A 340 17.06 -5.94 -12.80
C LYS A 340 18.52 -5.94 -13.22
N ILE A 341 18.80 -6.14 -14.51
CA ILE A 341 20.17 -6.26 -15.02
C ILE A 341 20.94 -4.96 -14.77
N HIS A 342 20.30 -3.80 -14.95
CA HIS A 342 20.89 -2.50 -14.61
C HIS A 342 21.27 -2.41 -13.14
N ASN A 343 20.38 -2.75 -12.21
CA ASN A 343 20.66 -2.70 -10.78
C ASN A 343 21.72 -3.74 -10.36
N CYS A 344 21.73 -4.95 -10.96
CA CYS A 344 22.80 -5.94 -10.79
C CYS A 344 24.16 -5.38 -11.20
N ARG A 345 24.23 -4.75 -12.38
CA ARG A 345 25.45 -4.10 -12.89
C ARG A 345 25.91 -2.96 -11.97
N THR A 346 24.99 -2.15 -11.47
CA THR A 346 25.30 -1.07 -10.51
C THR A 346 25.83 -1.63 -9.19
N LEU A 347 25.24 -2.72 -8.69
CA LEU A 347 25.69 -3.38 -7.45
C LEU A 347 27.12 -3.90 -7.58
N ILE A 348 27.42 -4.65 -8.66
CA ILE A 348 28.79 -5.14 -8.97
C ILE A 348 29.79 -3.99 -9.02
N ARG A 349 29.48 -2.96 -9.82
CA ARG A 349 30.41 -1.83 -10.00
C ARG A 349 30.71 -1.09 -8.69
N ARG A 350 29.73 -0.96 -7.79
CA ARG A 350 29.88 -0.22 -6.53
C ARG A 350 30.55 -1.03 -5.41
N ASN A 351 30.43 -2.35 -5.44
CA ASN A 351 30.83 -3.20 -4.31
C ASN A 351 31.99 -4.14 -4.64
N TRP A 352 32.66 -4.00 -5.77
CA TRP A 352 33.81 -4.84 -6.09
C TRP A 352 34.94 -4.63 -5.07
N LYS A 353 35.49 -5.73 -4.59
CA LYS A 353 36.54 -5.83 -3.57
C LYS A 353 37.67 -6.78 -3.96
N ALA A 354 37.50 -7.60 -5.00
CA ALA A 354 38.56 -8.51 -5.44
C ALA A 354 39.75 -7.73 -6.01
N THR A 355 40.94 -8.12 -5.58
CA THR A 355 42.23 -7.54 -5.95
C THR A 355 43.01 -8.56 -6.77
N ASN A 356 42.76 -8.60 -8.09
CA ASN A 356 43.58 -9.38 -9.02
C ASN A 356 44.14 -8.39 -10.07
N ASP A 357 45.32 -7.84 -9.76
CA ASP A 357 46.24 -7.03 -10.58
C ASP A 357 45.75 -5.72 -11.27
N ALA A 358 46.70 -4.77 -11.31
CA ALA A 358 46.76 -3.42 -11.93
C ALA A 358 45.66 -2.37 -11.61
N GLU A 359 44.40 -2.75 -11.43
CA GLU A 359 43.30 -1.82 -11.05
C GLU A 359 42.58 -2.29 -9.78
N GLU A 360 43.19 -2.02 -8.63
CA GLU A 360 42.66 -2.41 -7.32
C GLU A 360 41.20 -1.96 -7.11
N GLY A 361 40.35 -2.90 -6.69
CA GLY A 361 38.99 -2.61 -6.24
C GLY A 361 37.98 -2.25 -7.34
N ARG A 362 38.30 -2.47 -8.63
CA ARG A 362 37.37 -2.22 -9.74
C ARG A 362 36.86 -3.50 -10.37
N ALA A 363 35.56 -3.52 -10.70
CA ALA A 363 34.96 -4.64 -11.40
C ALA A 363 35.49 -4.74 -12.84
N PRO A 364 35.68 -5.95 -13.38
CA PRO A 364 36.15 -6.17 -14.75
C PRO A 364 35.29 -5.42 -15.78
N ALA A 365 35.95 -4.64 -16.65
CA ALA A 365 35.28 -3.76 -17.59
C ALA A 365 34.45 -4.55 -18.64
N ASP A 366 34.96 -5.72 -19.04
CA ASP A 366 34.30 -6.68 -19.92
C ASP A 366 32.98 -7.21 -19.32
N LEU A 367 32.97 -7.57 -18.02
CA LEU A 367 31.77 -7.98 -17.30
C LEU A 367 30.72 -6.85 -17.27
N LEU A 368 31.15 -5.63 -16.93
CA LEU A 368 30.26 -4.47 -16.89
C LEU A 368 29.71 -4.11 -18.29
N GLN A 369 30.50 -4.32 -19.34
CA GLN A 369 30.09 -4.10 -20.72
C GLN A 369 29.15 -5.20 -21.23
N ALA A 370 29.38 -6.46 -20.85
CA ALA A 370 28.50 -7.57 -21.16
C ALA A 370 27.12 -7.37 -20.54
N LEU A 371 27.06 -7.03 -19.25
CA LEU A 371 25.78 -6.70 -18.58
C LEU A 371 25.09 -5.49 -19.23
N ARG A 372 25.85 -4.49 -19.69
CA ARG A 372 25.28 -3.36 -20.46
C ARG A 372 24.70 -3.81 -21.80
N SER A 373 25.32 -4.78 -22.46
CA SER A 373 24.78 -5.42 -23.67
C SER A 373 23.48 -6.17 -23.37
N ASP A 374 23.44 -6.93 -22.28
CA ASP A 374 22.25 -7.67 -21.85
C ASP A 374 21.06 -6.74 -21.58
N ILE A 375 21.29 -5.55 -20.99
CA ILE A 375 20.24 -4.52 -20.83
C ILE A 375 19.66 -4.11 -22.19
N ARG A 376 20.51 -3.87 -23.19
CA ARG A 376 20.07 -3.49 -24.55
C ARG A 376 19.30 -4.63 -25.22
N GLN A 377 19.72 -5.88 -25.02
CA GLN A 377 19.01 -7.04 -25.55
C GLN A 377 17.64 -7.21 -24.88
N ALA A 378 17.57 -7.10 -23.55
CA ALA A 378 16.32 -7.19 -22.80
C ALA A 378 15.28 -6.15 -23.26
N THR A 379 15.71 -4.91 -23.52
CA THR A 379 14.80 -3.85 -24.03
C THR A 379 14.28 -4.10 -25.45
N ARG A 380 14.94 -4.97 -26.24
CA ARG A 380 14.60 -5.27 -27.65
C ARG A 380 14.06 -6.69 -27.86
N ALA A 381 14.00 -7.54 -26.83
CA ALA A 381 13.63 -8.94 -26.95
C ALA A 381 12.25 -9.13 -27.58
N ALA A 382 12.12 -9.90 -28.67
CA ALA A 382 10.89 -10.01 -29.45
C ALA A 382 9.75 -10.77 -28.77
N SER A 383 10.04 -11.60 -27.75
CA SER A 383 9.06 -12.38 -27.00
C SER A 383 9.48 -12.57 -25.53
N ILE A 384 8.59 -13.13 -24.71
CA ILE A 384 8.87 -13.45 -23.30
C ILE A 384 9.93 -14.56 -23.19
N GLU A 385 9.92 -15.54 -24.10
CA GLU A 385 10.88 -16.64 -24.15
C GLU A 385 12.28 -16.12 -24.47
N ALA A 386 12.41 -15.25 -25.46
CA ALA A 386 13.67 -14.58 -25.78
C ALA A 386 14.17 -13.75 -24.58
N LEU A 387 13.25 -13.06 -23.89
CA LEU A 387 13.56 -12.27 -22.71
C LEU A 387 14.04 -13.13 -21.52
N LEU A 388 13.46 -14.32 -21.31
CA LEU A 388 13.93 -15.30 -20.32
C LEU A 388 15.35 -15.77 -20.64
N GLY A 389 15.69 -15.98 -21.92
CA GLY A 389 17.05 -16.31 -22.35
C GLY A 389 18.07 -15.22 -22.00
N VAL A 390 17.70 -13.95 -22.21
CA VAL A 390 18.52 -12.79 -21.83
C VAL A 390 18.67 -12.71 -20.31
N GLU A 391 17.57 -12.86 -19.56
CA GLU A 391 17.58 -12.85 -18.09
C GLU A 391 18.50 -13.94 -17.52
N GLY A 392 18.39 -15.17 -18.03
CA GLY A 392 19.23 -16.29 -17.60
C GLY A 392 20.71 -16.09 -17.90
N SER A 393 21.04 -15.55 -19.08
CA SER A 393 22.42 -15.23 -19.47
C SER A 393 23.03 -14.14 -18.60
N ALA A 394 22.27 -13.06 -18.35
CA ALA A 394 22.69 -11.97 -17.48
C ALA A 394 22.83 -12.44 -16.02
N ALA A 395 21.94 -13.30 -15.55
CA ALA A 395 22.02 -13.88 -14.21
C ALA A 395 23.28 -14.74 -14.04
N ARG A 396 23.63 -15.58 -15.03
CA ARG A 396 24.87 -16.37 -14.99
C ARG A 396 26.10 -15.48 -14.87
N ARG A 397 26.19 -14.41 -15.68
CA ARG A 397 27.28 -13.42 -15.60
C ARG A 397 27.32 -12.71 -14.25
N TYR A 398 26.17 -12.24 -13.77
CA TYR A 398 26.06 -11.54 -12.49
C TYR A 398 26.54 -12.42 -11.33
N PHE A 399 26.05 -13.66 -11.25
CA PHE A 399 26.44 -14.57 -10.17
C PHE A 399 27.90 -15.04 -10.30
N GLY A 400 28.43 -15.23 -11.52
CA GLY A 400 29.86 -15.49 -11.73
C GLY A 400 30.76 -14.34 -11.24
N GLY A 401 30.27 -13.10 -11.27
CA GLY A 401 30.96 -11.93 -10.70
C GLY A 401 30.66 -11.66 -9.22
N PHE A 402 29.78 -12.43 -8.56
CA PHE A 402 29.25 -12.06 -7.24
C PHE A 402 30.32 -12.04 -6.15
N LEU A 403 31.24 -13.00 -6.17
CA LEU A 403 32.36 -13.08 -5.23
C LEU A 403 33.32 -11.92 -5.31
N GLY A 404 33.37 -11.29 -6.48
CA GLY A 404 34.11 -10.05 -6.66
C GLY A 404 33.70 -9.00 -5.65
N MET A 405 32.47 -9.07 -5.11
CA MET A 405 31.94 -8.14 -4.12
C MET A 405 32.15 -8.54 -2.64
N ILE A 406 32.68 -9.74 -2.38
CA ILE A 406 32.95 -10.22 -1.02
C ILE A 406 34.42 -9.94 -0.67
N ALA A 407 34.65 -9.28 0.46
CA ALA A 407 35.98 -8.93 0.93
C ALA A 407 36.84 -10.19 1.15
N SER A 408 38.12 -10.15 0.77
CA SER A 408 39.02 -11.31 0.81
C SER A 408 39.09 -11.99 2.19
N GLY A 409 39.11 -11.21 3.28
CA GLY A 409 39.08 -11.75 4.65
C GLY A 409 37.75 -12.41 5.04
N SER A 410 36.64 -12.01 4.42
CA SER A 410 35.30 -12.56 4.66
C SER A 410 34.99 -13.77 3.77
N ARG A 411 35.87 -14.12 2.81
CA ARG A 411 35.68 -15.30 1.94
C ARG A 411 35.76 -16.62 2.71
N GLN A 412 36.57 -16.68 3.77
CA GLN A 412 36.67 -17.85 4.64
C GLN A 412 35.40 -18.09 5.48
N GLU A 413 34.81 -17.00 6.01
CA GLU A 413 33.51 -17.00 6.71
C GLU A 413 32.38 -17.53 5.82
N ALA A 414 32.48 -17.20 4.55
CA ALA A 414 31.52 -17.58 3.55
C ALA A 414 31.70 -19.10 3.20
N GLY A 415 32.93 -19.63 3.17
CA GLY A 415 33.23 -21.07 3.05
C GLY A 415 33.57 -21.52 1.63
N GLY A 416 33.93 -22.81 1.44
CA GLY A 416 34.17 -23.39 0.12
C GLY A 416 32.86 -23.48 -0.67
N PHE A 417 32.51 -22.42 -1.39
CA PHE A 417 31.35 -22.44 -2.26
C PHE A 417 31.69 -23.04 -3.61
N ASP A 418 30.69 -23.64 -4.22
CA ASP A 418 30.70 -23.91 -5.65
C ASP A 418 30.24 -22.63 -6.38
N PHE A 419 31.19 -21.99 -7.05
CA PHE A 419 31.10 -20.60 -7.50
C PHE A 419 30.56 -20.43 -8.93
N GLU A 420 30.25 -21.53 -9.61
CA GLU A 420 29.87 -21.48 -11.02
C GLU A 420 28.37 -21.22 -11.23
N SER A 421 27.51 -21.46 -10.23
CA SER A 421 26.06 -21.28 -10.40
C SER A 421 25.26 -21.13 -9.10
N ARG A 422 24.08 -20.50 -9.20
CA ARG A 422 23.10 -20.37 -8.11
C ARG A 422 22.35 -21.69 -7.91
N ASN A 423 22.73 -22.47 -6.91
CA ASN A 423 22.07 -23.72 -6.54
C ASN A 423 20.87 -23.45 -5.61
N ARG A 424 19.69 -23.97 -5.97
CA ARG A 424 18.41 -23.56 -5.36
C ARG A 424 17.77 -24.58 -4.43
N ARG A 425 17.86 -25.88 -4.72
CA ARG A 425 17.00 -26.88 -4.07
C ARG A 425 17.67 -28.26 -3.98
N PRO A 426 18.18 -28.64 -2.80
CA PRO A 426 18.45 -27.81 -1.62
C PRO A 426 19.72 -26.95 -1.79
N PRO A 427 19.83 -25.77 -1.15
CA PRO A 427 21.08 -25.04 -1.08
C PRO A 427 22.17 -25.92 -0.46
N LYS A 428 23.34 -25.98 -1.09
CA LYS A 428 24.47 -26.80 -0.60
C LYS A 428 25.47 -25.98 0.21
N ASP A 429 25.30 -24.66 0.24
CA ASP A 429 26.25 -23.73 0.81
C ASP A 429 25.58 -22.52 1.50
N PRO A 430 26.30 -21.81 2.39
CA PRO A 430 25.77 -20.68 3.16
C PRO A 430 25.22 -19.52 2.33
N LEU A 431 25.82 -19.22 1.17
CA LEU A 431 25.50 -18.05 0.35
C LEU A 431 24.19 -18.30 -0.37
N ASN A 432 24.05 -19.46 -1.00
CA ASN A 432 22.78 -19.87 -1.61
C ASN A 432 21.69 -20.06 -0.55
N ALA A 433 22.01 -20.48 0.67
CA ALA A 433 21.05 -20.53 1.77
C ALA A 433 20.54 -19.12 2.14
N MET A 434 21.45 -18.16 2.34
CA MET A 434 21.10 -16.76 2.63
C MET A 434 20.36 -16.08 1.48
N LEU A 435 20.81 -16.24 0.24
CA LEU A 435 20.14 -15.71 -0.95
C LEU A 435 18.73 -16.28 -1.09
N SER A 436 18.57 -17.59 -0.93
CA SER A 436 17.26 -18.24 -1.01
C SER A 436 16.32 -17.73 0.08
N PHE A 437 16.82 -17.56 1.31
CA PHE A 437 16.04 -17.01 2.41
C PHE A 437 15.68 -15.53 2.18
N ALA A 438 16.63 -14.70 1.72
CA ALA A 438 16.39 -13.29 1.38
C ALA A 438 15.36 -13.14 0.25
N TYR A 439 15.40 -14.01 -0.77
CA TYR A 439 14.40 -14.00 -1.82
C TYR A 439 13.03 -14.46 -1.34
N ALA A 440 12.95 -15.42 -0.42
CA ALA A 440 11.69 -15.80 0.20
C ALA A 440 11.09 -14.64 1.00
N MET A 441 11.90 -13.96 1.82
CA MET A 441 11.48 -12.75 2.56
C MET A 441 11.05 -11.63 1.61
N LEU A 442 11.82 -11.36 0.56
CA LEU A 442 11.46 -10.33 -0.43
C LEU A 442 10.18 -10.68 -1.20
N THR A 443 9.96 -11.96 -1.52
CA THR A 443 8.72 -12.43 -2.16
C THR A 443 7.52 -12.24 -1.24
N ARG A 444 7.69 -12.51 0.07
CA ARG A 444 6.68 -12.22 1.10
C ARG A 444 6.34 -10.73 1.12
N GLU A 445 7.34 -9.85 1.21
CA GLU A 445 7.11 -8.39 1.23
C GLU A 445 6.27 -7.94 0.04
N TRP A 446 6.67 -8.35 -1.17
CA TRP A 446 5.90 -8.02 -2.37
C TRP A 446 4.50 -8.62 -2.35
N THR A 447 4.33 -9.84 -1.84
CA THR A 447 3.00 -10.47 -1.77
C THR A 447 2.07 -9.69 -0.84
N VAL A 448 2.56 -9.33 0.35
CA VAL A 448 1.79 -8.53 1.32
C VAL A 448 1.49 -7.14 0.76
N THR A 449 2.48 -6.44 0.19
CA THR A 449 2.28 -5.11 -0.40
C THR A 449 1.29 -5.14 -1.56
N LEU A 450 1.38 -6.12 -2.47
CA LEU A 450 0.49 -6.23 -3.63
C LEU A 450 -0.95 -6.50 -3.19
N SER A 451 -1.16 -7.43 -2.25
CA SER A 451 -2.47 -7.69 -1.64
C SER A 451 -3.04 -6.42 -1.00
N ALA A 452 -2.22 -5.67 -0.27
CA ALA A 452 -2.63 -4.46 0.45
C ALA A 452 -3.06 -3.32 -0.48
N VAL A 453 -2.49 -3.21 -1.70
CA VAL A 453 -2.91 -2.22 -2.70
C VAL A 453 -3.97 -2.73 -3.69
N GLY A 454 -4.47 -3.96 -3.48
CA GLY A 454 -5.55 -4.55 -4.28
C GLY A 454 -5.13 -5.19 -5.59
N LEU A 455 -3.84 -5.49 -5.79
CA LEU A 455 -3.39 -6.33 -6.90
C LEU A 455 -3.43 -7.81 -6.50
N ASP A 456 -3.68 -8.70 -7.45
CA ASP A 456 -3.54 -10.14 -7.26
C ASP A 456 -2.04 -10.54 -7.33
N PRO A 457 -1.41 -11.01 -6.24
CA PRO A 457 0.00 -11.37 -6.24
C PRO A 457 0.36 -12.55 -7.16
N TYR A 458 -0.61 -13.38 -7.55
CA TYR A 458 -0.41 -14.58 -8.36
C TYR A 458 -0.51 -14.31 -9.86
N ARG A 459 -1.07 -13.18 -10.29
CA ARG A 459 -1.20 -12.84 -11.71
C ARG A 459 -0.10 -11.89 -12.19
N GLY A 460 1.02 -12.47 -12.61
CA GLY A 460 2.16 -11.77 -13.21
C GLY A 460 1.99 -11.45 -14.71
N PHE A 461 2.94 -10.66 -15.22
CA PHE A 461 3.11 -10.25 -16.62
C PHE A 461 4.33 -10.91 -17.27
N PHE A 462 5.41 -11.13 -16.53
CA PHE A 462 6.64 -11.78 -16.99
C PHE A 462 6.67 -13.26 -16.60
N HIS A 463 6.55 -13.56 -15.31
CA HIS A 463 6.47 -14.93 -14.85
C HIS A 463 5.10 -15.53 -15.17
N GLN A 464 5.11 -16.67 -15.87
CA GLN A 464 3.88 -17.40 -16.17
C GLN A 464 3.25 -17.94 -14.88
N PRO A 465 1.91 -17.89 -14.75
CA PRO A 465 1.21 -18.51 -13.63
C PRO A 465 1.57 -20.00 -13.57
N ARG A 466 2.06 -20.45 -12.41
CA ARG A 466 2.21 -21.86 -12.06
C ARG A 466 1.53 -22.06 -10.72
N HIS A 467 0.92 -23.23 -10.51
CA HIS A 467 0.19 -23.52 -9.28
C HIS A 467 1.01 -23.17 -8.04
N GLY A 468 0.44 -22.32 -7.16
CA GLY A 468 1.05 -21.87 -5.91
C GLY A 468 2.23 -20.88 -6.02
N ARG A 469 2.53 -20.34 -7.21
CA ARG A 469 3.64 -19.38 -7.40
C ARG A 469 3.12 -17.94 -7.53
N PRO A 470 3.48 -17.01 -6.62
CA PRO A 470 3.01 -15.62 -6.67
C PRO A 470 3.73 -14.85 -7.79
N ALA A 471 3.26 -15.01 -9.03
CA ALA A 471 3.98 -14.55 -10.21
C ALA A 471 4.18 -13.04 -10.28
N LEU A 472 3.20 -12.23 -9.85
CA LEU A 472 3.35 -10.77 -9.81
C LEU A 472 4.37 -10.35 -8.76
N SER A 473 4.36 -10.97 -7.58
CA SER A 473 5.38 -10.71 -6.55
C SER A 473 6.79 -10.97 -7.10
N LEU A 474 6.95 -12.03 -7.89
CA LEU A 474 8.23 -12.38 -8.51
C LEU A 474 8.62 -11.43 -9.63
N ASP A 475 7.67 -10.88 -10.38
CA ASP A 475 7.92 -9.85 -11.38
C ASP A 475 8.39 -8.55 -10.74
N MET A 476 7.64 -8.11 -9.72
CA MET A 476 7.88 -6.83 -9.05
C MET A 476 9.16 -6.85 -8.22
N MET A 477 9.57 -8.01 -7.69
CA MET A 477 10.85 -8.12 -6.99
C MET A 477 12.06 -8.05 -7.92
N GLU A 478 11.94 -8.30 -9.24
CA GLU A 478 13.11 -8.46 -10.12
C GLU A 478 14.07 -7.25 -10.07
N PRO A 479 13.62 -5.98 -10.22
CA PRO A 479 14.49 -4.82 -10.10
C PRO A 479 15.09 -4.64 -8.69
N PHE A 480 14.47 -5.22 -7.66
CA PHE A 480 14.80 -5.03 -6.25
C PHE A 480 15.63 -6.16 -5.65
N ARG A 481 15.74 -7.31 -6.30
CA ARG A 481 16.65 -8.40 -5.91
C ARG A 481 18.07 -7.92 -5.60
N PRO A 482 18.78 -7.24 -6.53
CA PRO A 482 20.11 -6.71 -6.25
C PRO A 482 20.11 -5.62 -5.17
N LEU A 483 19.02 -4.87 -5.05
CA LEU A 483 18.95 -3.70 -4.17
C LEU A 483 18.67 -4.05 -2.72
N VAL A 484 17.89 -5.10 -2.46
CA VAL A 484 17.45 -5.47 -1.12
C VAL A 484 18.03 -6.83 -0.73
N ALA A 485 17.64 -7.89 -1.43
CA ALA A 485 18.02 -9.25 -1.06
C ALA A 485 19.54 -9.47 -1.17
N ASP A 486 20.11 -9.26 -2.35
CA ASP A 486 21.54 -9.51 -2.58
C ASP A 486 22.40 -8.54 -1.76
N SER A 487 21.99 -7.27 -1.67
CA SER A 487 22.67 -6.28 -0.85
C SER A 487 22.65 -6.64 0.64
N ALA A 488 21.55 -7.18 1.17
CA ALA A 488 21.47 -7.62 2.56
C ALA A 488 22.40 -8.82 2.81
N VAL A 489 22.49 -9.76 1.87
CA VAL A 489 23.44 -10.88 1.94
C VAL A 489 24.88 -10.39 1.92
N LEU A 490 25.23 -9.50 0.98
CA LEU A 490 26.57 -8.91 0.90
C LEU A 490 26.96 -8.18 2.19
N MET A 491 26.04 -7.38 2.74
CA MET A 491 26.29 -6.65 3.99
C MET A 491 26.45 -7.60 5.17
N ALA A 492 25.58 -8.61 5.29
CA ALA A 492 25.66 -9.57 6.39
C ALA A 492 27.00 -10.33 6.42
N ILE A 493 27.52 -10.71 5.24
CA ILE A 493 28.82 -11.37 5.10
C ILE A 493 29.97 -10.40 5.37
N ASN A 494 30.00 -9.26 4.66
CA ASN A 494 31.14 -8.34 4.72
C ASN A 494 31.28 -7.66 6.09
N ASN A 495 30.19 -7.50 6.83
CA ASN A 495 30.21 -6.97 8.20
C ASN A 495 30.42 -8.05 9.28
N GLY A 496 30.48 -9.33 8.91
CA GLY A 496 30.61 -10.44 9.86
C GLY A 496 29.37 -10.63 10.76
N GLU A 497 28.19 -10.16 10.35
CA GLU A 497 26.93 -10.33 11.09
C GLU A 497 26.46 -11.78 11.09
N VAL A 498 26.80 -12.53 10.04
CA VAL A 498 26.53 -13.97 9.89
C VAL A 498 27.82 -14.69 9.52
N LYS A 499 28.12 -15.76 10.24
CA LYS A 499 29.37 -16.51 10.17
C LYS A 499 29.16 -17.97 9.79
N ARG A 500 30.23 -18.69 9.44
CA ARG A 500 30.14 -20.13 9.11
C ARG A 500 29.49 -20.97 10.22
N GLU A 501 29.75 -20.63 11.48
CA GLU A 501 29.19 -21.28 12.67
C GLU A 501 27.66 -21.14 12.80
N ASP A 502 27.05 -20.19 12.09
CA ASP A 502 25.61 -19.99 12.06
C ASP A 502 24.87 -20.97 11.15
N PHE A 503 25.59 -21.87 10.48
CA PHE A 503 24.99 -22.83 9.57
C PHE A 503 25.06 -24.24 10.11
N VAL A 504 24.05 -25.02 9.75
CA VAL A 504 24.02 -26.47 9.91
C VAL A 504 24.17 -27.08 8.52
N PHE A 505 25.15 -27.97 8.39
CA PHE A 505 25.40 -28.74 7.18
C PHE A 505 24.88 -30.15 7.38
N THR A 506 23.98 -30.59 6.52
CA THR A 506 23.44 -31.95 6.49
C THR A 506 23.68 -32.56 5.11
N ALA A 507 23.52 -33.88 4.98
CA ALA A 507 23.52 -34.54 3.67
C ALA A 507 22.47 -33.94 2.70
N ALA A 508 21.38 -33.38 3.27
CA ALA A 508 20.32 -32.74 2.52
C ALA A 508 20.58 -31.25 2.22
N GLY A 509 21.67 -30.63 2.68
CA GLY A 509 22.01 -29.24 2.34
C GLY A 509 22.43 -28.37 3.53
N CYS A 510 22.42 -27.05 3.31
CA CYS A 510 22.87 -26.04 4.25
C CYS A 510 21.69 -25.17 4.73
N ASN A 511 21.54 -25.00 6.05
CA ASN A 511 20.48 -24.19 6.65
C ASN A 511 21.04 -23.27 7.75
N LEU A 512 20.40 -22.11 7.97
CA LEU A 512 20.71 -21.21 9.07
C LEU A 512 20.21 -21.77 10.42
N LYS A 513 21.05 -21.70 11.45
CA LYS A 513 20.68 -21.88 12.86
C LYS A 513 19.74 -20.75 13.31
N PRO A 514 18.93 -20.93 14.37
CA PRO A 514 18.02 -19.90 14.87
C PRO A 514 18.70 -18.55 15.19
N SER A 515 19.88 -18.57 15.81
CA SER A 515 20.66 -17.36 16.13
C SER A 515 21.11 -16.60 14.88
N GLY A 516 21.70 -17.32 13.91
CA GLY A 516 22.10 -16.78 12.61
C GLY A 516 20.92 -16.22 11.82
N ARG A 517 19.80 -16.95 11.82
CA ARG A 517 18.55 -16.49 11.19
C ARG A 517 18.04 -15.19 11.82
N LYS A 518 18.03 -15.07 13.14
CA LYS A 518 17.64 -13.84 13.84
C LYS A 518 18.51 -12.65 13.41
N ARG A 519 19.84 -12.84 13.34
CA ARG A 519 20.76 -11.78 12.88
C ARG A 519 20.55 -11.43 11.42
N PHE A 520 20.36 -12.43 10.56
CA PHE A 520 20.10 -12.21 9.14
C PHE A 520 18.77 -11.46 8.89
N ILE A 521 17.69 -11.82 9.61
CA ILE A 521 16.41 -11.10 9.55
C ILE A 521 16.63 -9.64 9.94
N ALA A 522 17.38 -9.35 11.02
CA ALA A 522 17.69 -7.98 11.42
C ALA A 522 18.47 -7.22 10.34
N ALA A 523 19.44 -7.85 9.67
CA ALA A 523 20.18 -7.25 8.57
C ALA A 523 19.26 -6.93 7.35
N PHE A 524 18.36 -7.86 7.01
CA PHE A 524 17.39 -7.68 5.93
C PHE A 524 16.37 -6.56 6.25
N GLU A 525 15.84 -6.52 7.47
CA GLU A 525 14.93 -5.46 7.91
C GLU A 525 15.61 -4.09 7.94
N ARG A 526 16.86 -4.02 8.41
CA ARG A 526 17.66 -2.79 8.34
C ARG A 526 17.82 -2.31 6.90
N ARG A 527 17.98 -3.24 5.95
CA ARG A 527 18.06 -2.91 4.53
C ARG A 527 16.73 -2.40 3.97
N LEU A 528 15.58 -2.95 4.39
CA LEU A 528 14.26 -2.45 4.00
C LEU A 528 13.94 -1.06 4.57
N ALA A 529 14.36 -0.81 5.80
CA ALA A 529 14.19 0.47 6.49
C ALA A 529 15.10 1.57 5.94
N GLN A 530 16.21 1.20 5.28
CA GLN A 530 17.15 2.17 4.72
C GLN A 530 16.48 3.09 3.69
N GLU A 531 16.67 4.39 3.87
CA GLU A 531 16.23 5.40 2.92
C GLU A 531 17.15 5.52 1.71
N VAL A 532 16.53 5.76 0.56
CA VAL A 532 17.20 6.03 -0.71
C VAL A 532 16.57 7.25 -1.38
N THR A 533 17.38 8.03 -2.09
CA THR A 533 16.87 9.11 -2.93
C THR A 533 16.26 8.52 -4.20
N HIS A 534 14.98 8.77 -4.44
CA HIS A 534 14.31 8.31 -5.64
C HIS A 534 14.97 8.92 -6.89
N PRO A 535 15.45 8.12 -7.86
CA PRO A 535 16.27 8.63 -8.96
C PRO A 535 15.49 9.55 -9.91
N ILE A 536 14.17 9.37 -9.99
CA ILE A 536 13.25 10.18 -10.79
C ILE A 536 12.71 11.34 -9.96
N PHE A 537 11.98 11.06 -8.88
CA PHE A 537 11.27 12.04 -8.05
C PHE A 537 12.10 12.79 -6.99
N LYS A 538 13.37 12.42 -6.77
CA LYS A 538 14.36 13.11 -5.93
C LYS A 538 14.12 13.21 -4.42
N TYR A 539 12.95 12.84 -3.90
CA TYR A 539 12.76 12.71 -2.46
C TYR A 539 13.43 11.46 -1.88
N ARG A 540 13.63 11.45 -0.56
CA ARG A 540 14.10 10.27 0.20
C ARG A 540 12.93 9.40 0.60
N VAL A 541 13.10 8.09 0.51
CA VAL A 541 12.07 7.09 0.87
C VAL A 541 12.72 5.77 1.25
N SER A 542 12.16 5.06 2.22
CA SER A 542 12.60 3.70 2.56
C SER A 542 12.29 2.71 1.44
N TYR A 543 13.02 1.60 1.35
CA TYR A 543 12.68 0.53 0.40
C TYR A 543 11.29 -0.05 0.63
N ARG A 544 10.87 -0.18 1.90
CA ARG A 544 9.52 -0.63 2.27
C ARG A 544 8.44 0.25 1.62
N ARG A 545 8.55 1.58 1.80
CA ARG A 545 7.61 2.53 1.20
C ARG A 545 7.72 2.58 -0.33
N LEU A 546 8.92 2.38 -0.86
CA LEU A 546 9.15 2.33 -2.30
C LEU A 546 8.43 1.15 -2.98
N PHE A 547 8.27 0.00 -2.32
CA PHE A 547 7.49 -1.12 -2.88
C PHE A 547 6.04 -0.72 -3.10
N GLU A 548 5.42 -0.06 -2.13
CA GLU A 548 4.05 0.44 -2.25
C GLU A 548 3.93 1.50 -3.35
N ILE A 549 4.87 2.45 -3.42
CA ILE A 549 4.91 3.46 -4.49
C ILE A 549 4.98 2.79 -5.86
N GLN A 550 5.86 1.80 -6.04
CA GLN A 550 5.99 1.07 -7.30
C GLN A 550 4.73 0.26 -7.63
N ALA A 551 4.12 -0.40 -6.65
CA ALA A 551 2.86 -1.11 -6.83
C ALA A 551 1.73 -0.15 -7.25
N ARG A 552 1.62 1.02 -6.60
CA ARG A 552 0.62 2.04 -6.97
C ARG A 552 0.90 2.66 -8.34
N LEU A 553 2.16 2.91 -8.70
CA LEU A 553 2.52 3.36 -10.05
C LEU A 553 2.19 2.31 -11.12
N LEU A 554 2.28 1.02 -10.79
CA LEU A 554 1.79 -0.04 -11.67
C LEU A 554 0.27 0.09 -11.87
N ILE A 555 -0.51 0.29 -10.80
CA ILE A 555 -1.95 0.53 -10.89
C ILE A 555 -2.26 1.72 -11.80
N ARG A 556 -1.57 2.86 -11.61
CA ARG A 556 -1.72 4.06 -12.47
C ARG A 556 -1.38 3.76 -13.93
N TYR A 557 -0.36 2.95 -14.18
CA TYR A 557 0.01 2.55 -15.53
C TYR A 557 -1.05 1.65 -16.18
N LEU A 558 -1.58 0.68 -15.44
CA LEU A 558 -2.63 -0.23 -15.90
C LEU A 558 -3.95 0.51 -16.18
N ALA A 559 -4.28 1.51 -15.35
CA ALA A 559 -5.42 2.40 -15.52
C ALA A 559 -5.25 3.43 -16.66
N GLY A 560 -4.07 3.52 -17.29
CA GLY A 560 -3.80 4.51 -18.33
C GLY A 560 -3.55 5.94 -17.83
N GLU A 561 -3.48 6.15 -16.51
CA GLU A 561 -3.25 7.46 -15.89
C GLU A 561 -1.83 7.98 -16.12
N ILE A 562 -0.87 7.08 -16.39
CA ILE A 562 0.49 7.44 -16.78
C ILE A 562 0.91 6.69 -18.06
N PRO A 563 1.63 7.34 -19.00
CA PRO A 563 1.99 6.75 -20.29
C PRO A 563 3.05 5.65 -20.18
N ARG A 564 3.76 5.58 -19.05
CA ARG A 564 4.84 4.63 -18.83
C ARG A 564 4.98 4.26 -17.36
N TYR A 565 5.17 2.96 -17.10
CA TYR A 565 5.65 2.49 -15.80
C TYR A 565 7.13 2.86 -15.61
N PRO A 566 7.49 3.62 -14.54
CA PRO A 566 8.86 3.98 -14.23
C PRO A 566 9.54 2.90 -13.37
N ILE A 567 10.67 2.37 -13.84
CA ILE A 567 11.47 1.41 -13.05
C ILE A 567 12.42 2.15 -12.12
N PHE A 568 12.51 1.70 -10.87
CA PHE A 568 13.51 2.20 -9.93
C PHE A 568 14.92 1.70 -10.29
N LEU A 569 15.79 2.63 -10.70
CA LEU A 569 17.16 2.35 -11.13
C LEU A 569 18.17 3.12 -10.27
N THR A 570 19.05 2.40 -9.58
CA THR A 570 20.16 3.00 -8.84
C THR A 570 21.29 3.39 -9.78
N ARG A 571 22.03 4.45 -9.42
CA ARG A 571 22.99 5.10 -10.33
C ARG A 571 24.43 4.71 -10.17
#